data_AF-A0A965VN80-F1
#
_entry.id   AF-A0A965VN80-F1
#
_cell.length_a   1.000
_cell.length_b   1.000
_cell.length_c   1.000
_cell.angle_alpha   90.00
_cell.angle_beta   90.00
_cell.angle_gamma   90.00
#
_symmetry.space_group_name_H-M   'P 1'
#
loop_
_entity.id
_entity.type
_entity.pdbx_description
1 polymer ?
#
loop_
_entity_poly.entity_id
_entity_poly.type
_entity_poly.pdbx_seq_one_letter_code
_entity_poly.pdbx_strand_id
1 'polypeptide(L)'
;MGLLLSGCSFAPVTSVAPAKTTDSFCIEAQAAIVSSKVQARNEIHTDVATFTKSKPVARPLVTTQYVWPESTAPNATAMMVSCKMKTADHLVSEYGPEAAGADIGCSGVNALTLQRVLASMTPAERRRLRFDGGKKVLMDPDIVTTMGPIWLEPYAMARIGESGHLRIQAKAMRNDWLDPRYLAAPPQFRGTRYCHLVAPEYLRRLLLGEVKPLSAS
;
A
#
# COMPACT_ATOMS: atom_id res chain seq x y z
N MET A 1 -53.13 -33.57 14.12
CA MET A 1 -51.76 -33.38 14.65
C MET A 1 -50.87 -32.98 13.46
N GLY A 2 -50.75 -31.67 13.20
CA GLY A 2 -50.06 -31.16 12.00
C GLY A 2 -48.61 -30.86 12.32
N LEU A 3 -47.67 -31.55 11.64
CA LEU A 3 -46.26 -31.21 11.67
C LEU A 3 -46.02 -29.97 10.80
N LEU A 4 -45.59 -28.87 11.43
CA LEU A 4 -45.05 -27.71 10.73
C LEU A 4 -43.56 -27.94 10.49
N LEU A 5 -43.18 -28.11 9.22
CA LEU A 5 -41.78 -28.11 8.76
C LEU A 5 -41.25 -26.67 8.80
N SER A 6 -40.44 -26.33 9.81
CA SER A 6 -39.66 -25.09 9.81
C SER A 6 -38.54 -25.17 8.78
N GLY A 7 -38.74 -24.52 7.63
CA GLY A 7 -37.68 -24.29 6.64
C GLY A 7 -36.63 -23.32 7.19
N CYS A 8 -35.37 -23.74 7.23
CA CYS A 8 -34.25 -22.84 7.48
C CYS A 8 -34.10 -21.87 6.29
N SER A 9 -34.45 -20.60 6.50
CA SER A 9 -34.10 -19.52 5.57
C SER A 9 -32.59 -19.27 5.63
N PHE A 10 -31.85 -19.72 4.62
CA PHE A 10 -30.47 -19.30 4.42
C PHE A 10 -30.48 -17.84 3.95
N ALA A 11 -30.01 -16.93 4.79
CA ALA A 11 -29.73 -15.56 4.36
C ALA A 11 -28.65 -15.58 3.27
N PRO A 12 -28.80 -14.79 2.18
CA PRO A 12 -27.78 -14.69 1.15
C PRO A 12 -26.51 -14.11 1.76
N VAL A 13 -25.40 -14.83 1.64
CA VAL A 13 -24.07 -14.31 1.99
C VAL A 13 -23.76 -13.20 1.00
N THR A 14 -23.79 -11.95 1.46
CA THR A 14 -23.32 -10.80 0.69
C THR A 14 -21.82 -10.98 0.45
N SER A 15 -21.46 -11.30 -0.80
CA SER A 15 -20.06 -11.37 -1.22
C SER A 15 -19.44 -9.98 -1.11
N VAL A 16 -18.48 -9.80 -0.20
CA VAL A 16 -17.63 -8.61 -0.17
C VAL A 16 -16.83 -8.58 -1.48
N ALA A 17 -16.85 -7.46 -2.19
CA ALA A 17 -16.05 -7.32 -3.40
C ALA A 17 -14.56 -7.50 -3.06
N PRO A 18 -13.77 -8.16 -3.93
CA PRO A 18 -12.33 -8.31 -3.69
C PRO A 18 -11.65 -6.96 -3.49
N ALA A 19 -10.71 -6.89 -2.55
CA ALA A 19 -9.86 -5.72 -2.40
C ALA A 19 -9.11 -5.43 -3.71
N LYS A 20 -9.13 -4.17 -4.15
CA LYS A 20 -8.48 -3.70 -5.38
C LYS A 20 -7.82 -2.35 -5.16
N THR A 21 -6.83 -2.02 -5.97
CA THR A 21 -6.30 -0.67 -6.09
C THR A 21 -7.40 0.27 -6.59
N THR A 22 -7.56 1.40 -5.91
CA THR A 22 -8.52 2.46 -6.25
C THR A 22 -7.80 3.79 -6.43
N ASP A 23 -8.50 4.78 -6.95
CA ASP A 23 -8.01 6.16 -7.02
C ASP A 23 -7.88 6.80 -5.62
N SER A 24 -8.41 6.17 -4.57
CA SER A 24 -8.24 6.59 -3.17
C SER A 24 -7.06 5.94 -2.45
N PHE A 25 -6.36 4.99 -3.09
CA PHE A 25 -5.38 4.15 -2.39
C PHE A 25 -4.29 4.97 -1.68
N CYS A 26 -3.69 5.97 -2.33
CA CYS A 26 -2.67 6.80 -1.69
C CYS A 26 -3.21 7.80 -0.66
N ILE A 27 -4.50 8.18 -0.72
CA ILE A 27 -5.17 8.92 0.36
C ILE A 27 -5.26 8.04 1.60
N GLU A 28 -5.73 6.80 1.44
CA GLU A 28 -5.85 5.84 2.53
C GLU A 28 -4.49 5.47 3.11
N ALA A 29 -3.47 5.33 2.26
CA ALA A 29 -2.10 5.12 2.70
C ALA A 29 -1.57 6.31 3.51
N GLN A 30 -1.84 7.56 3.10
CA GLN A 30 -1.44 8.76 3.85
C GLN A 30 -2.13 8.86 5.21
N ALA A 31 -3.42 8.52 5.26
CA ALA A 31 -4.18 8.47 6.50
C ALA A 31 -3.62 7.39 7.44
N ALA A 32 -3.37 6.19 6.93
CA ALA A 32 -2.90 5.07 7.72
C ALA A 32 -1.44 5.23 8.18
N ILE A 33 -0.54 5.65 7.28
CA ILE A 33 0.90 5.61 7.54
C ILE A 33 1.28 6.50 8.71
N VAL A 34 0.69 7.68 8.84
CA VAL A 34 0.99 8.65 9.91
C VAL A 34 -0.23 8.98 10.77
N SER A 35 -1.26 8.12 10.76
CA SER A 35 -2.53 8.37 11.48
C SER A 35 -3.10 9.78 11.21
N SER A 36 -3.05 10.23 9.96
CA SER A 36 -3.44 11.61 9.58
C SER A 36 -4.95 11.81 9.69
N LYS A 37 -5.35 12.90 10.33
CA LYS A 37 -6.73 13.41 10.34
C LYS A 37 -6.99 14.42 9.22
N VAL A 38 -5.95 14.86 8.52
CA VAL A 38 -6.05 15.82 7.42
C VAL A 38 -6.60 15.12 6.18
N GLN A 39 -7.66 15.68 5.59
CA GLN A 39 -8.22 15.18 4.35
C GLN A 39 -7.26 15.44 3.17
N ALA A 40 -6.82 14.38 2.52
CA ALA A 40 -5.99 14.46 1.33
C ALA A 40 -6.82 14.43 0.04
N ARG A 41 -6.30 15.07 -1.01
CA ARG A 41 -6.65 14.78 -2.40
C ARG A 41 -5.60 13.83 -3.00
N ASN A 42 -5.97 13.09 -4.03
CA ASN A 42 -5.03 12.25 -4.77
C ASN A 42 -4.86 12.78 -6.20
N GLU A 43 -3.62 12.89 -6.64
CA GLU A 43 -3.28 13.11 -8.04
C GLU A 43 -2.86 11.77 -8.64
N ILE A 44 -3.65 11.26 -9.59
CA ILE A 44 -3.37 10.02 -10.30
C ILE A 44 -2.50 10.33 -11.51
N HIS A 45 -1.34 9.70 -11.58
CA HIS A 45 -0.47 9.76 -12.75
C HIS A 45 -0.55 8.44 -13.52
N THR A 46 -0.74 8.53 -14.83
CA THR A 46 -0.71 7.39 -15.76
C THR A 46 0.62 7.30 -16.52
N ASP A 47 1.43 8.36 -16.49
CA ASP A 47 2.76 8.43 -17.08
C ASP A 47 3.84 8.44 -15.99
N VAL A 48 4.83 7.54 -16.13
CA VAL A 48 5.90 7.35 -15.14
C VAL A 48 6.84 8.56 -15.08
N ALA A 49 7.06 9.27 -16.19
CA ALA A 49 7.95 10.43 -16.22
C ALA A 49 7.32 11.62 -15.47
N THR A 50 6.03 11.83 -15.66
CA THR A 50 5.22 12.83 -14.93
C THR A 50 5.17 12.48 -13.46
N PHE A 51 4.87 11.22 -13.11
CA PHE A 51 4.91 10.75 -11.73
C PHE A 51 6.28 10.99 -11.11
N THR A 52 7.37 10.64 -11.78
CA THR A 52 8.74 10.80 -11.26
C THR A 52 9.01 12.25 -10.82
N LYS A 53 8.60 13.21 -11.65
CA LYS A 53 8.81 14.64 -11.41
C LYS A 53 7.86 15.21 -10.35
N SER A 54 6.67 14.64 -10.16
CA SER A 54 5.68 15.13 -9.21
C SER A 54 6.16 15.09 -7.75
N LYS A 55 5.53 15.90 -6.90
CA LYS A 55 5.80 16.03 -5.47
C LYS A 55 4.46 16.17 -4.73
N PRO A 56 4.29 15.54 -3.56
CA PRO A 56 3.12 15.77 -2.74
C PRO A 56 3.17 17.18 -2.15
N VAL A 57 2.00 17.72 -1.83
CA VAL A 57 1.82 19.05 -1.25
C VAL A 57 1.25 18.89 0.16
N ALA A 58 1.74 19.68 1.12
CA ALA A 58 1.23 19.60 2.48
C ALA A 58 -0.06 20.40 2.64
N ARG A 59 -0.15 21.61 2.05
CA ARG A 59 -1.31 22.50 2.18
C ARG A 59 -1.78 23.08 0.83
N PRO A 60 -3.00 22.76 0.36
CA PRO A 60 -3.85 21.66 0.83
C PRO A 60 -3.12 20.31 0.66
N LEU A 61 -3.48 19.31 1.48
CA LEU A 61 -2.81 18.01 1.43
C LEU A 61 -3.12 17.29 0.11
N VAL A 62 -2.08 17.04 -0.67
CA VAL A 62 -2.14 16.31 -1.94
C VAL A 62 -1.14 15.17 -1.91
N THR A 63 -1.65 13.95 -2.09
CA THR A 63 -0.88 12.74 -2.35
C THR A 63 -0.79 12.51 -3.86
N THR A 64 0.23 11.77 -4.30
CA THR A 64 0.33 11.37 -5.71
C THR A 64 0.41 9.86 -5.82
N GLN A 65 -0.25 9.29 -6.81
CA GLN A 65 -0.32 7.86 -7.05
C GLN A 65 0.17 7.49 -8.46
N TYR A 66 0.95 6.41 -8.55
CA TYR A 66 1.22 5.72 -9.81
C TYR A 66 1.11 4.22 -9.60
N VAL A 67 0.46 3.55 -10.55
CA VAL A 67 0.24 2.10 -10.50
C VAL A 67 1.17 1.42 -11.50
N TRP A 68 2.04 0.55 -10.99
CA TRP A 68 2.93 -0.26 -11.80
C TRP A 68 2.21 -1.53 -12.21
N PRO A 69 2.04 -1.78 -13.52
CA PRO A 69 1.45 -3.02 -13.98
C PRO A 69 2.45 -4.19 -13.89
N GLU A 70 1.94 -5.42 -13.81
CA GLU A 70 2.75 -6.65 -13.85
C GLU A 70 3.49 -6.84 -15.19
N SER A 71 3.01 -6.21 -16.27
CA SER A 71 3.64 -6.24 -17.59
C SER A 71 3.22 -5.02 -18.41
N THR A 72 3.83 -4.83 -19.58
CA THR A 72 3.46 -3.76 -20.53
C THR A 72 2.20 -4.09 -21.35
N ALA A 73 1.60 -5.28 -21.16
CA ALA A 73 0.40 -5.66 -21.88
C ALA A 73 -0.79 -4.74 -21.53
N PRO A 74 -1.69 -4.47 -22.50
CA PRO A 74 -2.93 -3.76 -22.20
C PRO A 74 -3.72 -4.45 -21.09
N ASN A 75 -4.27 -3.67 -20.15
CA ASN A 75 -5.05 -4.17 -19.01
C ASN A 75 -4.27 -5.11 -18.06
N ALA A 76 -2.93 -5.05 -18.05
CA ALA A 76 -2.13 -5.77 -17.07
C ALA A 76 -2.56 -5.40 -15.64
N THR A 77 -2.62 -6.41 -14.77
CA THR A 77 -3.02 -6.23 -13.37
C THR A 77 -2.00 -5.36 -12.64
N ALA A 78 -2.47 -4.54 -11.71
CA ALA A 78 -1.58 -3.75 -10.86
C ALA A 78 -0.73 -4.68 -10.00
N MET A 79 0.59 -4.49 -10.02
CA MET A 79 1.53 -5.20 -9.16
C MET A 79 1.86 -4.40 -7.91
N MET A 80 2.10 -3.10 -8.10
CA MET A 80 2.64 -2.20 -7.09
C MET A 80 2.00 -0.83 -7.24
N VAL A 81 1.73 -0.17 -6.11
CA VAL A 81 1.26 1.21 -6.06
C VAL A 81 2.34 2.06 -5.43
N SER A 82 2.70 3.15 -6.10
CA SER A 82 3.65 4.14 -5.60
C SER A 82 2.92 5.34 -5.09
N CYS A 83 3.04 5.59 -3.79
CA CYS A 83 2.43 6.72 -3.13
C CYS A 83 3.51 7.72 -2.73
N LYS A 84 3.32 8.99 -3.10
CA LYS A 84 4.08 10.09 -2.52
C LYS A 84 3.18 10.85 -1.55
N MET A 85 3.62 10.93 -0.31
CA MET A 85 2.85 11.42 0.84
C MET A 85 3.73 12.39 1.66
N LYS A 86 3.15 12.94 2.73
CA LYS A 86 3.81 13.80 3.71
C LYS A 86 4.04 13.08 5.03
N THR A 87 5.16 13.42 5.68
CA THR A 87 5.53 12.93 7.00
C THR A 87 4.63 13.56 8.08
N ALA A 88 4.53 12.89 9.23
CA ALA A 88 3.70 13.34 10.35
C ALA A 88 4.10 14.73 10.84
N ASP A 89 5.40 14.99 10.98
CA ASP A 89 5.95 16.26 11.48
C ASP A 89 5.66 17.44 10.53
N HIS A 90 5.61 17.19 9.22
CA HIS A 90 5.19 18.19 8.24
C HIS A 90 3.70 18.53 8.42
N LEU A 91 2.85 17.50 8.53
CA LEU A 91 1.42 17.71 8.72
C LEU A 91 1.11 18.41 10.05
N VAL A 92 1.81 18.06 11.12
CA VAL A 92 1.69 18.74 12.42
C VAL A 92 2.13 20.20 12.33
N SER A 93 3.24 20.48 11.65
CA SER A 93 3.74 21.85 11.47
C SER A 93 2.75 22.71 10.67
N GLU A 94 2.11 22.12 9.66
CA GLU A 94 1.16 22.82 8.83
C GLU A 94 -0.21 22.97 9.52
N TYR A 95 -0.77 21.90 10.08
CA TYR A 95 -2.18 21.83 10.50
C TYR A 95 -2.40 21.79 12.03
N GLY A 96 -1.33 21.78 12.81
CA GLY A 96 -1.39 21.74 14.27
C GLY A 96 -1.13 20.35 14.88
N PRO A 97 -0.96 20.28 16.21
CA PRO A 97 -0.44 19.10 16.93
C PRO A 97 -1.28 17.82 16.77
N GLU A 98 -2.57 17.94 16.46
CA GLU A 98 -3.45 16.78 16.32
C GLU A 98 -3.60 16.28 14.88
N ALA A 99 -2.92 16.90 13.92
CA ALA A 99 -3.11 16.63 12.49
C ALA A 99 -2.64 15.22 12.08
N ALA A 100 -1.60 14.70 12.73
CA ALA A 100 -1.00 13.40 12.46
C ALA A 100 -0.36 12.83 13.74
N GLY A 101 -0.06 11.54 13.74
CA GLY A 101 0.50 10.78 14.85
C GLY A 101 1.65 9.86 14.44
N ALA A 102 1.68 8.65 15.01
CA ALA A 102 2.76 7.70 14.80
C ALA A 102 2.90 7.26 13.32
N ASP A 103 4.13 7.13 12.85
CA ASP A 103 4.47 6.56 11.53
C ASP A 103 4.61 5.04 11.65
N ILE A 104 3.71 4.27 11.04
CA ILE A 104 3.70 2.80 11.07
C ILE A 104 4.59 2.15 10.00
N GLY A 105 5.25 2.94 9.15
CA GLY A 105 6.07 2.42 8.06
C GLY A 105 5.29 2.05 6.79
N CYS A 106 5.97 1.94 5.65
CA CYS A 106 5.37 1.43 4.43
C CYS A 106 5.04 -0.08 4.56
N SER A 107 5.88 -0.83 5.28
CA SER A 107 5.63 -2.21 5.69
C SER A 107 4.37 -2.35 6.55
N GLY A 108 4.10 -1.40 7.46
CA GLY A 108 2.83 -1.34 8.20
C GLY A 108 1.62 -1.17 7.28
N VAL A 109 1.72 -0.31 6.27
CA VAL A 109 0.67 -0.17 5.25
C VAL A 109 0.47 -1.46 4.46
N ASN A 110 1.55 -2.16 4.07
CA ASN A 110 1.43 -3.48 3.42
C ASN A 110 0.78 -4.54 4.33
N ALA A 111 1.02 -4.49 5.65
CA ALA A 111 0.33 -5.37 6.60
C ALA A 111 -1.19 -5.10 6.63
N LEU A 112 -1.59 -3.82 6.60
CA LEU A 112 -3.00 -3.44 6.47
C LEU A 112 -3.60 -3.90 5.14
N THR A 113 -2.85 -3.80 4.03
CA THR A 113 -3.26 -4.35 2.73
C THR A 113 -3.49 -5.86 2.80
N LEU A 114 -2.60 -6.61 3.44
CA LEU A 114 -2.79 -8.05 3.66
C LEU A 114 -4.08 -8.35 4.43
N GLN A 115 -4.33 -7.62 5.52
CA GLN A 115 -5.55 -7.80 6.31
C GLN A 115 -6.81 -7.55 5.46
N ARG A 116 -6.83 -6.47 4.66
CA ARG A 116 -7.95 -6.15 3.76
C ARG A 116 -8.16 -7.20 2.69
N VAL A 117 -7.07 -7.68 2.08
CA VAL A 117 -7.11 -8.75 1.08
C VAL A 117 -7.71 -10.02 1.69
N LEU A 118 -7.18 -10.48 2.82
CA LEU A 118 -7.69 -11.66 3.51
C LEU A 118 -9.17 -11.48 3.90
N ALA A 119 -9.55 -10.33 4.45
CA ALA A 119 -10.93 -10.01 4.83
C ALA A 119 -11.90 -10.10 3.64
N SER A 120 -11.47 -9.70 2.44
CA SER A 120 -12.29 -9.75 1.21
C SER A 120 -12.42 -11.14 0.56
N MET A 121 -11.69 -12.15 1.06
CA MET A 121 -11.71 -13.48 0.44
C MET A 121 -12.96 -14.29 0.80
N THR A 122 -13.51 -14.98 -0.19
CA THR A 122 -14.62 -15.91 -0.01
C THR A 122 -14.17 -17.15 0.78
N PRO A 123 -15.10 -17.92 1.38
CA PRO A 123 -14.76 -19.19 2.02
C PRO A 123 -14.06 -20.19 1.09
N ALA A 124 -14.41 -20.19 -0.20
CA ALA A 124 -13.79 -21.06 -1.20
C ALA A 124 -12.33 -20.68 -1.47
N GLU A 125 -12.03 -19.39 -1.55
CA GLU A 125 -10.67 -18.87 -1.72
C GLU A 125 -9.82 -19.12 -0.49
N ARG A 126 -10.38 -18.91 0.71
CA ARG A 126 -9.67 -19.17 1.98
C ARG A 126 -9.20 -20.62 2.09
N ARG A 127 -9.95 -21.59 1.58
CA ARG A 127 -9.54 -23.02 1.53
C ARG A 127 -8.37 -23.29 0.58
N ARG A 128 -8.14 -22.41 -0.40
CA ARG A 128 -7.08 -22.54 -1.41
C ARG A 128 -5.85 -21.70 -1.09
N LEU A 129 -5.88 -20.93 -0.01
CA LEU A 129 -4.78 -20.05 0.39
C LEU A 129 -3.48 -20.82 0.57
N ARG A 130 -2.43 -20.32 -0.06
CA ARG A 130 -1.05 -20.70 0.19
C ARG A 130 -0.57 -20.05 1.50
N PHE A 131 0.69 -20.36 1.87
CA PHE A 131 1.36 -19.74 3.02
C PHE A 131 0.58 -19.91 4.33
N ASP A 132 0.05 -21.11 4.58
CA ASP A 132 -0.71 -21.46 5.79
C ASP A 132 -1.87 -20.49 6.07
N GLY A 133 -2.73 -20.28 5.05
CA GLY A 133 -3.86 -19.36 5.18
C GLY A 133 -3.46 -17.89 5.30
N GLY A 134 -2.26 -17.52 4.81
CA GLY A 134 -1.69 -16.18 4.96
C GLY A 134 -0.86 -15.97 6.23
N LYS A 135 -0.76 -16.96 7.13
CA LYS A 135 0.05 -16.86 8.37
C LYS A 135 1.56 -16.86 8.11
N LYS A 136 2.00 -17.44 6.99
CA LYS A 136 3.41 -17.45 6.56
C LYS A 136 3.74 -16.30 5.61
N VAL A 137 3.11 -15.15 5.81
CA VAL A 137 3.40 -13.91 5.09
C VAL A 137 4.08 -12.94 6.05
N LEU A 138 5.29 -12.50 5.72
CA LEU A 138 6.11 -11.62 6.54
C LEU A 138 6.29 -10.28 5.83
N MET A 139 6.13 -9.19 6.57
CA MET A 139 6.54 -7.87 6.09
C MET A 139 8.01 -7.66 6.46
N ASP A 140 8.85 -7.43 5.45
CA ASP A 140 10.23 -7.05 5.69
C ASP A 140 10.32 -5.58 6.11
N PRO A 141 11.31 -5.19 6.94
CA PRO A 141 11.54 -3.78 7.27
C PRO A 141 11.75 -2.95 6.01
N ASP A 142 11.24 -1.72 5.98
CA ASP A 142 11.35 -0.82 4.82
C ASP A 142 12.83 -0.69 4.37
N ILE A 143 13.10 -0.79 3.06
CA ILE A 143 14.36 -0.29 2.48
C ILE A 143 14.24 1.22 2.40
N VAL A 144 14.91 1.95 3.30
CA VAL A 144 14.77 3.41 3.42
C VAL A 144 15.90 4.14 2.68
N THR A 145 15.52 5.14 1.90
CA THR A 145 16.44 6.11 1.28
C THR A 145 15.93 7.55 1.49
N THR A 146 16.79 8.52 1.21
CA THR A 146 16.47 9.94 1.19
C THR A 146 16.55 10.51 -0.23
N MET A 147 16.87 9.66 -1.21
CA MET A 147 17.14 10.04 -2.60
C MET A 147 16.11 9.46 -3.55
N GLY A 148 15.46 10.33 -4.32
CA GLY A 148 14.42 9.98 -5.29
C GLY A 148 14.88 8.96 -6.36
N PRO A 149 16.06 9.13 -6.99
CA PRO A 149 16.56 8.15 -7.96
C PRO A 149 16.72 6.76 -7.38
N ILE A 150 17.36 6.65 -6.19
CA ILE A 150 17.48 5.35 -5.51
C ILE A 150 16.11 4.78 -5.20
N TRP A 151 15.15 5.59 -4.74
CA TRP A 151 13.80 5.10 -4.43
C TRP A 151 13.13 4.43 -5.64
N LEU A 152 13.32 4.98 -6.85
CA LEU A 152 12.74 4.47 -8.10
C LEU A 152 13.46 3.25 -8.70
N GLU A 153 14.67 2.90 -8.24
CA GLU A 153 15.38 1.74 -8.78
C GLU A 153 14.58 0.44 -8.54
N PRO A 154 14.59 -0.50 -9.51
CA PRO A 154 13.96 -1.79 -9.38
C PRO A 154 14.38 -2.54 -8.10
N TYR A 155 13.44 -3.30 -7.53
CA TYR A 155 13.70 -4.16 -6.39
C TYR A 155 12.69 -5.31 -6.32
N ALA A 156 13.01 -6.37 -5.59
CA ALA A 156 12.11 -7.50 -5.39
C ALA A 156 11.11 -7.17 -4.27
N MET A 157 9.90 -6.72 -4.65
CA MET A 157 8.82 -6.44 -3.70
C MET A 157 8.31 -7.70 -3.00
N ALA A 158 8.25 -8.82 -3.69
CA ALA A 158 7.81 -10.08 -3.13
C ALA A 158 8.90 -11.14 -3.37
N ARG A 159 9.12 -12.01 -2.39
CA ARG A 159 10.05 -13.14 -2.51
C ARG A 159 9.60 -14.31 -1.66
N ILE A 160 9.92 -15.52 -2.08
CA ILE A 160 9.80 -16.70 -1.20
C ILE A 160 11.12 -16.83 -0.45
N GLY A 161 11.07 -16.69 0.88
CA GLY A 161 12.23 -16.91 1.73
C GLY A 161 12.62 -18.39 1.82
N GLU A 162 13.81 -18.68 2.33
CA GLU A 162 14.35 -20.04 2.48
C GLU A 162 13.42 -20.99 3.24
N SER A 163 12.67 -20.46 4.22
CA SER A 163 11.68 -21.21 5.01
C SER A 163 10.31 -21.35 4.33
N GLY A 164 10.19 -21.00 3.04
CA GLY A 164 8.94 -21.05 2.28
C GLY A 164 7.92 -19.96 2.62
N HIS A 165 8.30 -18.95 3.42
CA HIS A 165 7.45 -17.81 3.74
C HIS A 165 7.41 -16.82 2.58
N LEU A 166 6.24 -16.27 2.27
CA LEU A 166 6.14 -15.11 1.40
C LEU A 166 6.63 -13.88 2.17
N ARG A 167 7.64 -13.20 1.66
CA ARG A 167 8.14 -11.95 2.23
C ARG A 167 7.75 -10.79 1.33
N ILE A 168 7.17 -9.75 1.91
CA ILE A 168 6.78 -8.52 1.22
C ILE A 168 7.68 -7.39 1.69
N GLN A 169 8.39 -6.79 0.75
CA GLN A 169 9.34 -5.70 0.94
C GLN A 169 8.73 -4.40 0.43
N ALA A 170 8.74 -3.37 1.28
CA ALA A 170 8.49 -2.00 0.84
C ALA A 170 9.82 -1.28 0.60
N LYS A 171 9.84 -0.40 -0.40
CA LYS A 171 10.92 0.57 -0.59
C LYS A 171 10.38 1.97 -0.31
N ALA A 172 11.08 2.68 0.55
CA ALA A 172 10.64 3.88 1.23
C ALA A 172 11.59 5.04 0.92
N MET A 173 11.03 6.21 0.66
CA MET A 173 11.76 7.47 0.77
C MET A 173 11.24 8.24 1.99
N ARG A 174 12.13 8.75 2.83
CA ARG A 174 11.74 9.56 3.99
C ARG A 174 12.73 10.70 4.24
N ASN A 175 12.25 11.93 4.06
CA ASN A 175 12.96 13.15 4.45
C ASN A 175 12.08 13.90 5.44
N ASP A 176 12.36 13.79 6.73
CA ASP A 176 11.55 14.44 7.76
C ASP A 176 11.60 15.97 7.64
N TRP A 177 10.50 16.63 7.97
CA TRP A 177 10.33 18.08 7.81
C TRP A 177 11.22 18.89 8.76
N LEU A 178 11.30 18.44 10.01
CA LEU A 178 12.03 19.10 11.09
C LEU A 178 13.48 18.62 11.23
N ASP A 179 13.93 17.69 10.38
CA ASP A 179 15.30 17.19 10.42
C ASP A 179 16.30 18.29 9.98
N PRO A 180 17.25 18.67 10.84
CA PRO A 180 18.19 19.76 10.56
C PRO A 180 19.04 19.52 9.31
N ARG A 181 19.26 18.25 8.92
CA ARG A 181 20.02 17.87 7.73
C ARG A 181 19.39 18.39 6.43
N TYR A 182 18.08 18.66 6.43
CA TYR A 182 17.36 19.10 5.25
C TYR A 182 16.95 20.57 5.29
N LEU A 183 17.41 21.38 6.26
CA LEU A 183 17.01 22.79 6.36
C LEU A 183 17.33 23.61 5.11
N ALA A 184 18.47 23.35 4.47
CA ALA A 184 18.89 24.00 3.23
C ALA A 184 18.27 23.38 1.97
N ALA A 185 17.57 22.24 2.08
CA ALA A 185 16.93 21.62 0.94
C ALA A 185 15.67 22.41 0.53
N PRO A 186 15.36 22.49 -0.78
CA PRO A 186 14.12 23.10 -1.24
C PRO A 186 12.88 22.50 -0.53
N PRO A 187 11.91 23.34 -0.11
CA PRO A 187 10.77 22.89 0.70
C PRO A 187 10.01 21.68 0.13
N GLN A 188 9.88 21.58 -1.20
CA GLN A 188 9.21 20.48 -1.89
C GLN A 188 9.89 19.11 -1.72
N PHE A 189 11.15 19.07 -1.28
CA PHE A 189 11.88 17.83 -1.01
C PHE A 189 11.87 17.43 0.48
N ARG A 190 11.39 18.32 1.36
CA ARG A 190 11.30 18.13 2.80
C ARG A 190 9.93 17.61 3.21
N GLY A 191 9.90 16.93 4.35
CA GLY A 191 8.70 16.28 4.89
C GLY A 191 8.04 15.33 3.90
N THR A 192 8.83 14.56 3.16
CA THR A 192 8.37 13.64 2.13
C THR A 192 8.38 12.21 2.65
N ARG A 193 7.29 11.47 2.41
CA ARG A 193 7.15 10.05 2.76
C ARG A 193 6.66 9.29 1.54
N TYR A 194 7.54 8.62 0.82
CA TYR A 194 7.17 7.86 -0.38
C TYR A 194 7.24 6.37 -0.10
N CYS A 195 6.30 5.62 -0.66
CA CYS A 195 6.21 4.18 -0.50
C CYS A 195 5.96 3.50 -1.83
N HIS A 196 6.70 2.43 -2.09
CA HIS A 196 6.32 1.36 -3.01
C HIS A 196 5.57 0.27 -2.23
N LEU A 197 4.27 0.16 -2.49
CA LEU A 197 3.33 -0.69 -1.75
C LEU A 197 2.78 -1.80 -2.66
N VAL A 198 2.49 -2.97 -2.08
CA VAL A 198 1.91 -4.08 -2.85
C VAL A 198 0.47 -3.76 -3.23
N ALA A 199 0.12 -3.98 -4.51
CA ALA A 199 -1.27 -3.85 -4.94
C ALA A 199 -2.14 -4.98 -4.33
N PRO A 200 -3.36 -4.69 -3.84
CA PRO A 200 -4.23 -5.71 -3.23
C PRO A 200 -4.50 -6.92 -4.13
N GLU A 201 -4.77 -6.68 -5.41
CA GLU A 201 -5.04 -7.69 -6.42
C GLU A 201 -3.82 -8.58 -6.70
N TYR A 202 -2.61 -8.02 -6.74
CA TYR A 202 -1.39 -8.81 -6.88
C TYR A 202 -1.13 -9.66 -5.64
N LEU A 203 -1.28 -9.09 -4.44
CA LEU A 203 -1.12 -9.83 -3.19
C LEU A 203 -2.13 -10.99 -3.10
N ARG A 204 -3.39 -10.76 -3.50
CA ARG A 204 -4.41 -11.82 -3.56
C ARG A 204 -3.97 -12.98 -4.46
N ARG A 205 -3.47 -12.67 -5.66
CA ARG A 205 -3.01 -13.68 -6.64
C ARG A 205 -1.77 -14.43 -6.15
N LEU A 206 -0.85 -13.76 -5.46
CA LEU A 206 0.29 -14.41 -4.79
C LEU A 206 -0.20 -15.41 -3.74
N LEU A 207 -1.13 -14.98 -2.88
CA LEU A 207 -1.72 -15.80 -1.82
C LEU A 207 -2.49 -17.01 -2.35
N LEU A 208 -3.08 -16.92 -3.54
CA LEU A 208 -3.76 -18.02 -4.22
C LEU A 208 -2.80 -18.88 -5.08
N GLY A 209 -1.55 -18.47 -5.22
CA GLY A 209 -0.55 -19.14 -6.06
C GLY A 209 -0.81 -19.01 -7.56
N GLU A 210 -1.59 -18.02 -7.98
CA GLU A 210 -1.93 -17.73 -9.38
C GLU A 210 -0.80 -17.00 -10.10
N VAL A 211 0.08 -16.35 -9.34
CA VAL A 211 1.31 -15.72 -9.82
C VAL A 211 2.48 -16.09 -8.90
N LYS A 212 3.69 -16.02 -9.45
CA LYS A 212 4.93 -16.09 -8.68
C LYS A 212 5.43 -14.67 -8.38
N PRO A 213 6.20 -14.48 -7.30
CA PRO A 213 6.90 -13.22 -7.09
C PRO A 213 7.80 -12.89 -8.28
N LEU A 214 7.74 -11.66 -8.78
CA LEU A 214 8.66 -11.21 -9.82
C LEU A 214 10.06 -11.01 -9.22
N SER A 215 11.08 -11.48 -9.93
CA SER A 215 12.46 -11.17 -9.60
C SER A 215 12.73 -9.68 -9.84
N ALA A 216 13.65 -9.08 -9.07
CA ALA A 216 14.22 -7.79 -9.45
C ALA A 216 14.94 -7.98 -10.80
N SER A 217 14.61 -7.16 -11.78
CA SER A 217 15.28 -7.09 -13.09
C SER A 217 16.15 -5.85 -13.15
#